data_AF-A0A4Y2ACV0-F1
#
_entry.id   AF-A0A4Y2ACV0-F1
#
_cell.length_a   1.000
_cell.length_b   1.000
_cell.length_c   1.000
_cell.angle_alpha   90.00
_cell.angle_beta   90.00
_cell.angle_gamma   90.00
#
_symmetry.space_group_name_H-M   'P 1'
#
loop_
_entity.id
_entity.type
_entity.pdbx_description
1 polymer ?
#
loop_
_entity_poly.entity_id
_entity_poly.type
_entity_poly.pdbx_seq_one_letter_code
_entity_poly.pdbx_strand_id
1 'polypeptide(L)'
;MILLGNARIKLIWVKAHIGIKGNEIADTLAKEATTDGIPASLPFPKSYRKNQLLQLSLWRWQAEWDNGETGRSVYSIIPKYQTNSLTGPENTSNSPLATGTSLATERDSVSILQTTEDVGK
;
A
#
# COMPACT_ATOMS: atom_id res chain seq x y z
N MET A 1 -26.21 -10.95 -9.77
CA MET A 1 -27.26 -11.65 -8.99
C MET A 1 -28.52 -10.82 -9.09
N ILE A 2 -29.45 -11.18 -9.97
CA ILE A 2 -30.65 -10.39 -10.26
C ILE A 2 -31.85 -11.15 -9.69
N LEU A 3 -32.66 -10.49 -8.87
CA LEU A 3 -33.94 -10.97 -8.33
C LEU A 3 -35.00 -11.03 -9.46
N LEU A 4 -34.79 -11.90 -10.44
CA LEU A 4 -35.73 -12.10 -11.54
C LEU A 4 -36.69 -13.24 -11.17
N GLY A 5 -37.82 -12.94 -10.54
CA GLY A 5 -38.84 -13.98 -10.32
C GLY A 5 -40.03 -13.65 -9.43
N ASN A 6 -39.98 -12.62 -8.57
CA ASN A 6 -41.11 -12.30 -7.69
C ASN A 6 -41.33 -10.79 -7.57
N ALA A 7 -42.35 -10.29 -8.28
CA ALA A 7 -42.63 -8.86 -8.49
C ALA A 7 -43.21 -8.09 -7.26
N ARG A 8 -42.94 -8.52 -6.03
CA ARG A 8 -43.50 -7.91 -4.81
C ARG A 8 -42.45 -7.60 -3.73
N ILE A 9 -41.17 -7.51 -4.08
CA ILE A 9 -40.13 -7.12 -3.13
C ILE A 9 -39.82 -5.64 -3.33
N LYS A 10 -40.03 -4.83 -2.28
CA LYS A 10 -39.60 -3.43 -2.24
C LYS A 10 -38.31 -3.35 -1.44
N LEU A 11 -37.26 -2.81 -2.06
CA LEU A 11 -36.00 -2.49 -1.39
C LEU A 11 -36.05 -1.03 -0.96
N ILE A 12 -35.75 -0.77 0.31
CA ILE A 12 -35.72 0.57 0.89
C ILE A 12 -34.40 0.72 1.63
N TRP A 13 -33.75 1.87 1.48
CA TRP A 13 -32.55 2.19 2.25
C TRP A 13 -32.94 2.79 3.60
N VAL A 14 -32.27 2.33 4.65
CA VAL A 14 -32.44 2.83 6.01
C VAL A 14 -31.05 3.10 6.58
N LYS A 15 -30.93 4.22 7.32
CA LYS A 15 -29.67 4.60 7.95
C LYS A 15 -29.27 3.58 9.02
N ALA A 16 -28.02 3.13 9.00
CA ALA A 16 -27.46 2.27 10.03
C ALA A 16 -27.15 3.01 11.34
N HIS A 17 -27.16 2.27 12.46
CA HIS A 17 -26.76 2.71 13.81
C HIS A 17 -27.59 3.86 14.39
N ILE A 18 -28.89 3.81 14.17
CA ILE A 18 -29.85 4.77 14.77
C ILE A 18 -30.81 4.09 15.74
N GLY A 19 -30.52 2.83 16.13
CA GLY A 19 -31.32 2.09 17.11
C GLY A 19 -32.53 1.37 16.53
N ILE A 20 -32.61 1.20 15.20
CA ILE A 20 -33.66 0.38 14.58
C ILE A 20 -33.34 -1.09 14.87
N LYS A 21 -34.08 -1.67 15.83
CA LYS A 21 -33.84 -3.03 16.36
C LYS A 21 -33.56 -4.08 15.29
N GLY A 22 -34.38 -4.15 14.23
CA GLY A 22 -34.20 -5.13 13.15
C GLY A 22 -32.90 -4.93 12.36
N ASN A 23 -32.51 -3.67 12.12
CA ASN A 23 -31.26 -3.33 11.43
C ASN A 23 -30.04 -3.61 12.31
N GLU A 24 -30.11 -3.29 13.61
CA GLU A 24 -29.01 -3.58 14.54
C GLU A 24 -28.81 -5.09 14.72
N ILE A 25 -29.90 -5.88 14.81
CA ILE A 25 -29.80 -7.35 14.88
C ILE A 25 -29.16 -7.90 13.59
N ALA A 26 -29.59 -7.41 12.42
CA ALA A 26 -29.01 -7.83 11.16
C ALA A 26 -27.52 -7.50 11.07
N ASP A 27 -27.10 -6.34 11.55
CA ASP A 27 -25.68 -5.93 11.61
C ASP A 27 -24.86 -6.80 12.58
N THR A 28 -25.40 -7.09 13.77
CA THR A 28 -24.76 -8.02 14.73
C THR A 28 -24.58 -9.41 14.13
N LEU A 29 -25.64 -9.97 13.53
CA LEU A 29 -25.57 -11.29 12.89
C LEU A 29 -24.58 -11.31 11.72
N ALA A 30 -24.51 -10.24 10.93
CA ALA A 30 -23.52 -10.12 9.86
C ALA A 30 -22.09 -10.09 10.40
N LYS A 31 -21.84 -9.40 11.52
CA LYS A 31 -20.53 -9.37 12.20
C LYS A 31 -20.14 -10.73 12.76
N GLU A 32 -21.08 -11.42 13.42
CA GLU A 32 -20.88 -12.79 13.93
C GLU A 32 -20.51 -13.74 12.78
N ALA A 33 -21.24 -13.68 11.67
CA ALA A 33 -20.94 -14.49 10.48
C ALA A 33 -19.54 -14.22 9.88
N THR A 34 -18.99 -13.00 10.01
CA THR A 34 -17.61 -12.71 9.58
C THR A 34 -16.54 -13.23 10.55
N THR A 35 -16.90 -13.45 11.81
CA THR A 35 -15.99 -13.91 12.87
C THR A 35 -15.95 -15.43 12.96
N ASP A 36 -17.12 -16.07 12.81
CA ASP A 36 -17.30 -17.52 12.90
C ASP A 36 -17.09 -18.24 11.55
N GLY A 37 -16.76 -17.50 10.49
CA GLY A 37 -16.51 -18.05 9.17
C GLY A 37 -15.17 -18.77 9.07
N ILE A 38 -15.10 -19.81 8.23
CA ILE A 38 -13.82 -20.41 7.83
C ILE A 38 -13.03 -19.33 7.06
N PRO A 39 -11.80 -18.98 7.47
CA PRO A 39 -10.98 -18.05 6.72
C PRO A 39 -10.84 -18.54 5.29
N ALA A 40 -11.34 -17.76 4.33
CA ALA A 40 -11.13 -18.08 2.93
C ALA A 40 -9.61 -18.08 2.67
N SER A 41 -9.05 -19.25 2.39
CA SER A 41 -7.67 -19.35 1.93
C SER A 41 -7.61 -18.72 0.54
N LEU A 42 -7.17 -17.47 0.51
CA LEU A 42 -7.02 -16.75 -0.74
C LEU A 42 -5.69 -17.16 -1.36
N PRO A 43 -5.66 -17.56 -2.64
CA PRO A 43 -4.43 -18.00 -3.31
C PRO A 43 -3.39 -16.87 -3.45
N PHE A 44 -3.79 -15.62 -3.18
CA PHE A 44 -2.93 -14.46 -3.28
C PHE A 44 -3.03 -13.58 -2.03
N PRO A 45 -1.92 -12.96 -1.61
CA PRO A 45 -1.93 -11.99 -0.52
C PRO A 45 -2.91 -10.85 -0.75
N LYS A 46 -3.42 -10.26 0.33
CA LYS A 46 -4.28 -9.07 0.28
C LYS A 46 -3.61 -7.89 -0.44
N SER A 47 -2.28 -7.75 -0.29
CA SER A 47 -1.47 -6.73 -0.97
C SER A 47 -1.54 -6.85 -2.48
N TYR A 48 -1.47 -8.08 -3.03
CA TYR A 48 -1.55 -8.32 -4.47
C TYR A 48 -2.86 -7.79 -5.04
N ARG A 49 -4.00 -8.14 -4.42
CA ARG A 49 -5.32 -7.70 -4.89
C ARG A 49 -5.51 -6.18 -4.76
N LYS A 50 -4.99 -5.59 -3.68
CA LYS A 50 -4.98 -4.12 -3.50
C LYS A 50 -4.15 -3.44 -4.59
N ASN A 51 -2.97 -3.97 -4.89
CA ASN A 51 -2.10 -3.43 -5.92
C ASN A 51 -2.77 -3.50 -7.30
N GLN A 52 -3.38 -4.63 -7.66
CA GLN A 52 -4.14 -4.76 -8.91
C GLN A 52 -5.25 -3.71 -9.02
N LEU A 53 -6.05 -3.52 -7.96
CA LEU A 53 -7.12 -2.52 -7.96
C LEU A 53 -6.56 -1.09 -8.09
N LEU A 54 -5.45 -0.80 -7.41
CA LEU A 54 -4.76 0.47 -7.52
C LEU A 54 -4.28 0.71 -8.95
N GLN A 55 -3.61 -0.26 -9.56
CA GLN A 55 -3.10 -0.15 -10.93
C GLN A 55 -4.23 0.09 -11.94
N LEU A 56 -5.34 -0.66 -11.82
CA LEU A 56 -6.51 -0.45 -12.69
C LEU A 56 -7.13 0.93 -12.50
N SER A 57 -7.25 1.39 -11.25
CA SER A 57 -7.82 2.71 -10.94
C SER A 57 -6.94 3.84 -11.48
N LEU A 58 -5.63 3.71 -11.30
CA LEU A 58 -4.64 4.67 -11.79
C LEU A 58 -4.60 4.72 -13.32
N TRP A 59 -4.61 3.55 -13.98
CA TRP A 59 -4.67 3.47 -15.43
C TRP A 59 -5.94 4.14 -15.97
N ARG A 60 -7.10 3.86 -15.34
CA ARG A 60 -8.37 4.49 -15.69
C ARG A 60 -8.29 6.01 -15.51
N TRP A 61 -7.79 6.45 -14.36
CA TRP A 61 -7.68 7.88 -14.05
C TRP A 61 -6.77 8.62 -15.03
N GLN A 62 -5.63 8.04 -15.40
CA GLN A 62 -4.73 8.61 -16.39
C GLN A 62 -5.35 8.65 -17.78
N ALA A 63 -6.09 7.62 -18.18
CA ALA A 63 -6.82 7.65 -19.45
C ALA A 63 -7.83 8.80 -19.48
N GLU A 64 -8.56 9.05 -18.39
CA GLU A 64 -9.46 10.19 -18.29
C GLU A 64 -8.68 11.53 -18.25
N TRP A 65 -7.50 11.57 -17.63
CA TRP A 65 -6.65 12.77 -17.60
C TRP A 65 -6.07 13.14 -18.95
N ASP A 66 -5.63 12.14 -19.72
CA ASP A 66 -5.06 12.31 -21.06
C ASP A 66 -6.10 12.83 -22.04
N ASN A 67 -7.31 12.24 -22.00
CA ASN A 67 -8.39 12.50 -22.96
C ASN A 67 -9.38 13.59 -22.50
N GLY A 68 -9.32 14.00 -21.23
CA GLY A 68 -10.23 15.00 -20.68
C GLY A 68 -9.98 16.40 -21.21
N GLU A 69 -11.07 17.15 -21.43
CA GLU A 69 -11.03 18.54 -21.88
C GLU A 69 -10.95 19.54 -20.71
N THR A 70 -11.29 19.12 -19.49
CA THR A 70 -11.24 19.97 -18.30
C THR A 70 -9.83 19.98 -17.70
N GLY A 71 -9.37 21.15 -17.24
CA GLY A 71 -8.09 21.25 -16.51
C GLY A 71 -6.83 21.14 -17.38
N ARG A 72 -6.92 21.43 -18.69
CA ARG A 72 -5.77 21.33 -19.61
C ARG A 72 -4.56 22.17 -19.23
N SER A 73 -4.77 23.31 -18.58
CA SER A 73 -3.68 24.13 -18.05
C SER A 73 -2.87 23.37 -16.98
N VAL A 74 -3.54 22.65 -16.08
CA VAL A 74 -2.89 21.82 -15.07
C VAL A 74 -2.24 20.59 -15.69
N TYR A 75 -2.90 19.96 -16.67
CA TYR A 75 -2.31 18.85 -17.44
C TYR A 75 -0.98 19.26 -18.09
N SER A 76 -0.87 20.49 -18.60
CA SER A 76 0.38 20.96 -19.21
C SER A 76 1.57 20.99 -18.23
N ILE A 77 1.30 21.10 -16.93
CA ILE A 77 2.31 21.11 -15.86
C ILE A 77 2.53 19.68 -15.33
N ILE A 78 1.46 18.91 -15.15
CA ILE A 78 1.48 17.55 -14.58
C ILE A 78 0.72 16.59 -15.51
N PRO A 79 1.37 16.12 -16.59
CA PRO A 79 0.70 15.25 -17.56
C PRO A 79 0.56 13.82 -17.08
N LYS A 80 1.43 13.34 -16.19
CA LYS A 80 1.38 11.97 -15.63
C LYS A 80 1.22 12.02 -14.12
N TYR A 81 0.36 11.16 -13.57
CA TYR A 81 0.39 10.93 -12.13
C TYR A 81 1.72 10.25 -11.76
N GLN A 82 2.39 10.74 -10.72
CA GLN A 82 3.49 10.02 -10.08
C GLN A 82 2.99 9.53 -8.73
N THR A 83 2.79 8.22 -8.60
CA THR A 83 2.64 7.60 -7.30
C THR A 83 4.04 7.33 -6.79
N ASN A 84 4.56 8.18 -5.90
CA ASN A 84 5.66 7.75 -5.06
C ASN A 84 5.18 6.48 -4.36
N SER A 85 5.92 5.41 -4.63
CA SER A 85 5.63 4.05 -4.22
C SER A 85 5.06 4.00 -2.81
N LEU A 86 3.83 3.50 -2.64
CA LEU A 86 3.35 2.97 -1.36
C LEU A 86 4.06 1.64 -1.09
N THR A 87 5.39 1.64 -1.13
CA THR A 87 6.21 0.71 -0.37
C THR A 87 6.04 1.15 1.07
N GLY A 88 5.41 0.31 1.90
CA GLY A 88 5.62 0.41 3.34
C GLY A 88 7.13 0.29 3.64
N PRO A 89 7.58 0.46 4.89
CA PRO A 89 8.97 0.21 5.24
C PRO A 89 9.30 -1.27 5.00
N GLU A 90 9.69 -1.60 3.78
CA GLU A 90 10.28 -2.88 3.39
C GLU A 90 11.76 -2.79 3.80
N ASN A 91 12.04 -3.43 4.94
CA ASN A 91 13.30 -4.09 5.28
C ASN A 91 14.51 -3.74 4.38
N THR A 92 15.34 -2.81 4.85
CA THR A 92 16.74 -2.72 4.47
C THR A 92 17.47 -4.01 4.86
N SER A 93 17.55 -4.95 3.94
CA SER A 93 18.64 -5.91 3.84
C SER A 93 18.69 -6.40 2.41
N ASN A 94 19.91 -6.56 1.89
CA ASN A 94 20.26 -7.02 0.55
C ASN A 94 20.53 -5.89 -0.46
N SER A 95 21.52 -5.04 -0.16
CA SER A 95 22.36 -4.46 -1.21
C SER A 95 23.36 -5.53 -1.69
N PRO A 96 23.54 -5.77 -3.00
CA PRO A 96 24.61 -6.62 -3.48
C PRO A 96 25.96 -5.91 -3.39
N LEU A 97 26.87 -6.58 -2.68
CA LEU A 97 28.30 -6.37 -2.56
C LEU A 97 28.95 -6.11 -3.94
N ALA A 98 29.44 -4.89 -4.17
CA ALA A 98 30.29 -4.58 -5.31
C ALA A 98 31.75 -4.98 -4.96
N THR A 99 32.13 -6.18 -5.37
CA THR A 99 33.53 -6.60 -5.44
C THR A 99 34.16 -5.96 -6.68
N GLY A 100 35.14 -5.07 -6.50
CA GLY A 100 35.89 -4.43 -7.57
C GLY A 100 37.27 -4.00 -7.10
N THR A 101 38.29 -4.57 -7.73
CA THR A 101 39.69 -4.71 -7.32
C THR A 101 40.52 -3.42 -7.31
N SER A 102 41.40 -3.35 -6.31
CA SER A 102 42.67 -2.63 -6.12
C SER A 102 43.32 -1.90 -7.31
N LEU A 103 43.79 -0.67 -7.06
CA LEU A 103 45.07 -0.18 -7.60
C LEU A 103 45.79 0.65 -6.52
N ALA A 104 46.94 0.16 -6.07
CA ALA A 104 47.81 0.79 -5.09
C ALA A 104 48.96 1.55 -5.77
N THR A 105 49.33 2.71 -5.23
CA THR A 105 50.68 3.32 -5.25
C THR A 105 50.67 4.39 -4.12
N GLU A 106 51.22 4.17 -2.91
CA GLU A 106 52.62 4.44 -2.46
C GLU A 106 53.05 5.92 -2.59
N ARG A 107 53.70 6.66 -1.67
CA ARG A 107 54.42 6.54 -0.37
C ARG A 107 54.26 7.92 0.33
N ASP A 108 54.33 8.13 1.64
CA ASP A 108 55.52 8.28 2.51
C ASP A 108 54.99 8.52 3.95
N SER A 109 55.29 7.69 4.97
CA SER A 109 56.47 7.65 5.86
C SER A 109 56.45 8.62 7.07
N VAL A 110 56.40 8.02 8.29
CA VAL A 110 57.13 8.42 9.54
C VAL A 110 56.51 9.61 10.34
N SER A 111 56.27 9.63 11.66
CA SER A 111 56.53 8.74 12.80
C SER A 111 55.90 9.29 14.13
N ILE A 112 55.47 8.37 15.01
CA ILE A 112 55.77 8.29 16.48
C ILE A 112 55.12 9.30 17.47
N LEU A 113 54.20 8.81 18.34
CA LEU A 113 54.40 8.55 19.80
C LEU A 113 53.10 8.11 20.49
N GLN A 114 53.17 6.98 21.22
CA GLN A 114 52.25 6.59 22.29
C GLN A 114 52.56 7.36 23.57
N THR A 115 51.54 7.68 24.37
CA THR A 115 51.67 7.85 25.82
C THR A 115 50.41 7.30 26.48
N THR A 116 50.67 6.40 27.41
CA THR A 116 49.76 5.74 28.34
C THR A 116 49.29 6.74 29.41
N GLU A 117 48.10 6.56 29.97
CA GLU A 117 47.95 6.30 31.41
C GLU A 117 46.48 6.05 31.79
N ASP A 118 46.30 4.88 32.40
CA ASP A 118 45.17 4.41 33.19
C ASP A 118 45.29 5.00 34.61
N VAL A 119 44.19 5.54 35.17
CA VAL A 119 43.89 5.44 36.61
C VAL A 119 42.37 5.49 36.76
N GLY A 120 41.81 4.40 37.29
CA GLY A 120 40.40 4.30 37.64
C GLY A 120 39.99 5.09 38.89
N LYS A 121 38.73 5.49 38.92
CA LYS A 121 37.71 5.02 39.88
C LYS A 121 36.33 5.46 39.43
#